data_AF-A0A8S0XI43-F1
#
_entry.id   AF-A0A8S0XI43-F1
#
_cell.length_a   1.000
_cell.length_b   1.000
_cell.length_c   1.000
_cell.angle_alpha   90.00
_cell.angle_beta   90.00
_cell.angle_gamma   90.00
#
_symmetry.space_group_name_H-M   'P 1'
#
loop_
_entity.id
_entity.type
_entity.pdbx_description
1 polymer ?
#
loop_
_entity_poly.entity_id
_entity_poly.type
_entity_poly.pdbx_seq_one_letter_code
_entity_poly.pdbx_strand_id
1 'polypeptide(L)'
;MTSTGNIPSERVASLRQYLVPLHLCSRGVDCRAMTHDEKVHKDPHNFQPEHFLNEDGKPNDDDRVSAYGFGRRFCVGEYVTSSTMWVIASTLACFNIGKVKDDYGRSRVR
;
A
#
# COMPACT_ATOMS: atom_id res chain seq x y z
N MET A 1 -8.93 38.38 11.86
CA MET A 1 -10.07 38.06 12.74
C MET A 1 -10.90 36.94 12.10
N THR A 2 -10.44 35.69 12.17
CA THR A 2 -11.32 34.54 11.97
C THR A 2 -11.51 33.95 13.35
N SER A 3 -12.67 34.28 13.94
CA SER A 3 -13.12 33.78 15.22
C SER A 3 -12.89 32.28 15.29
N THR A 4 -11.90 31.86 16.08
CA THR A 4 -11.87 30.55 16.71
C THR A 4 -13.11 30.48 17.60
N GLY A 5 -14.24 30.13 16.98
CA GLY A 5 -15.45 29.74 17.67
C GLY A 5 -15.07 28.65 18.66
N ASN A 6 -15.55 28.80 19.89
CA ASN A 6 -15.26 27.95 21.03
C ASN A 6 -15.66 26.49 20.72
N ILE A 7 -14.73 25.70 20.17
CA ILE A 7 -14.94 24.27 19.93
C ILE A 7 -14.75 23.58 21.28
N PRO A 8 -15.76 22.85 21.80
CA PRO A 8 -15.62 22.12 23.05
C PRO A 8 -14.47 21.11 22.93
N SER A 9 -13.58 21.08 23.93
CA SER A 9 -12.36 20.27 23.97
C SER A 9 -12.60 18.77 23.75
N GLU A 10 -13.82 18.28 23.96
CA GLU A 10 -14.22 16.88 23.73
C GLU A 10 -14.37 16.49 22.26
N ARG A 11 -14.39 17.45 21.31
CA ARG A 11 -14.53 17.16 19.87
C ARG A 11 -13.28 17.53 19.07
N VAL A 12 -12.11 17.29 19.65
CA VAL A 12 -10.82 17.52 19.00
C VAL A 12 -9.92 16.30 19.18
N ALA A 13 -9.39 15.77 18.08
CA ALA A 13 -8.36 14.74 18.09
C ALA A 13 -6.98 15.39 18.00
N SER A 14 -6.02 14.93 18.79
CA SER A 14 -4.62 15.35 18.65
C SER A 14 -3.90 14.46 17.64
N LEU A 15 -3.30 15.08 16.61
CA LEU A 15 -2.42 14.39 15.66
C LEU A 15 -1.04 15.06 15.72
N ARG A 16 -0.09 14.40 16.39
CA ARG A 16 1.22 14.96 16.72
C ARG A 16 1.07 16.35 17.36
N GLN A 17 1.56 17.42 16.71
CA GLN A 17 1.51 18.79 17.22
C GLN A 17 0.21 19.54 16.86
N TYR A 18 -0.73 18.93 16.13
CA TYR A 18 -1.92 19.61 15.62
C TYR A 18 -3.21 19.11 16.27
N LEU A 19 -4.08 20.06 16.57
CA LEU A 19 -5.45 19.81 17.03
C LEU A 19 -6.38 19.74 15.81
N VAL A 20 -7.01 18.58 15.60
CA VAL A 20 -7.89 18.32 14.46
C VAL A 20 -9.34 18.24 14.95
N PRO A 21 -10.24 19.14 14.49
CA PRO A 21 -11.64 19.08 14.88
C PRO A 21 -12.31 17.80 14.36
N LEU A 22 -13.14 17.16 15.17
CA LEU A 22 -13.68 15.82 14.90
C LEU A 22 -14.51 15.74 13.61
N HIS A 23 -15.23 16.82 13.26
CA HIS A 23 -16.05 16.89 12.03
C HIS A 23 -15.23 16.95 10.74
N LEU A 24 -13.92 17.21 10.85
CA LEU A 24 -12.97 17.26 9.74
C LEU A 24 -12.07 16.01 9.70
N CYS A 25 -12.29 15.05 10.60
CA CYS A 25 -11.48 13.83 10.71
C CYS A 25 -11.89 12.79 9.63
N SER A 26 -11.71 13.17 8.37
CA SER A 26 -11.60 12.22 7.24
C SER A 26 -10.18 12.28 6.68
N ARG A 27 -9.19 12.22 7.59
CA ARG A 27 -7.79 12.05 7.20
C ARG A 27 -7.62 10.60 6.75
N GLY A 28 -7.97 10.33 5.49
CA GLY A 28 -7.64 9.08 4.83
C GLY A 28 -6.12 8.91 4.83
N VAL A 29 -5.67 7.72 5.22
CA VAL A 29 -4.26 7.36 5.10
C VAL A 29 -3.97 7.15 3.62
N ASP A 30 -3.03 7.93 3.06
CA ASP A 30 -2.62 7.77 1.67
C ASP A 30 -1.65 6.59 1.54
N CYS A 31 -2.21 5.40 1.27
CA CYS A 31 -1.45 4.18 1.08
C CYS A 31 -0.49 4.25 -0.11
N ARG A 32 -0.81 5.04 -1.14
CA ARG A 32 0.09 5.23 -2.29
C ARG A 32 1.32 6.02 -1.89
N ALA A 33 1.14 7.14 -1.19
CA ALA A 33 2.26 7.94 -0.72
C ALA A 33 3.21 7.16 0.19
N MET A 34 2.69 6.28 1.05
CA MET A 34 3.52 5.46 1.93
C MET A 34 4.29 4.36 1.19
N THR A 35 3.62 3.67 0.26
CA THR A 35 4.27 2.60 -0.54
C THR A 35 5.26 3.13 -1.57
N HIS A 36 5.18 4.41 -1.91
CA HIS A 36 6.08 5.07 -2.85
C HIS A 36 6.98 6.13 -2.18
N ASP A 37 7.20 6.03 -0.86
CA ASP A 37 8.12 6.94 -0.19
C ASP A 37 9.58 6.57 -0.56
N GLU A 38 10.25 7.49 -1.27
CA GLU A 38 11.66 7.35 -1.69
C GLU A 38 12.62 7.18 -0.51
N LYS A 39 12.22 7.56 0.70
CA LYS A 39 13.03 7.36 1.91
C LYS A 39 13.06 5.90 2.37
N VAL A 40 12.04 5.13 2.01
CA VAL A 40 11.87 3.73 2.45
C VAL A 40 12.22 2.78 1.31
N HIS A 41 11.73 3.04 0.10
CA HIS A 41 12.00 2.22 -1.08
C HIS A 41 12.83 3.02 -2.10
N LYS A 42 13.98 2.49 -2.51
CA LYS A 42 14.79 3.07 -3.60
C LYS A 42 14.06 2.83 -4.92
N ASP A 43 13.91 3.85 -5.77
CA ASP A 43 13.17 3.75 -7.04
C ASP A 43 11.76 3.14 -6.93
N PRO A 44 10.84 3.75 -6.15
CA PRO A 44 9.53 3.18 -5.83
C PRO A 44 8.61 2.97 -7.04
N HIS A 45 8.89 3.64 -8.16
CA HIS A 45 8.12 3.50 -9.39
C HIS A 45 8.51 2.28 -10.23
N ASN A 46 9.65 1.66 -9.93
CA ASN A 46 10.10 0.46 -10.63
C ASN A 46 9.69 -0.79 -9.86
N PHE A 47 9.23 -1.81 -10.58
CA PHE A 47 8.85 -3.08 -9.94
C PHE A 47 10.11 -3.88 -9.60
N GLN A 48 10.54 -3.80 -8.34
CA GLN A 48 11.72 -4.47 -7.79
C GLN A 48 11.32 -5.35 -6.60
N PRO A 49 11.09 -6.66 -6.79
CA PRO A 49 10.74 -7.56 -5.69
C PRO A 49 11.83 -7.68 -4.62
N GLU A 50 13.07 -7.30 -4.94
CA GLU A 50 14.22 -7.30 -4.04
C GLU A 50 14.04 -6.36 -2.85
N HIS A 51 13.16 -5.36 -2.94
CA HIS A 51 12.83 -4.48 -1.81
C HIS A 51 12.30 -5.22 -0.58
N PHE A 52 11.70 -6.39 -0.78
CA PHE A 52 11.12 -7.20 0.28
C PHE A 52 12.05 -8.32 0.75
N LEU A 53 13.30 -8.37 0.27
CA LEU A 53 14.29 -9.39 0.60
C LEU A 53 15.52 -8.79 1.30
N ASN A 54 16.06 -9.54 2.27
CA ASN A 54 17.28 -9.25 3.00
C ASN A 54 18.49 -9.68 2.16
N GLU A 55 19.71 -9.30 2.56
CA GLU A 55 20.95 -9.73 1.90
C GLU A 55 21.09 -11.27 1.83
N ASP A 56 20.49 -11.98 2.80
CA ASP A 56 20.44 -13.45 2.84
C ASP A 56 19.32 -14.08 1.99
N GLY A 57 18.56 -13.28 1.22
CA GLY A 57 17.44 -13.74 0.40
C GLY A 57 16.19 -14.15 1.18
N LYS A 58 16.11 -13.81 2.48
CA LYS A 58 14.92 -14.01 3.32
C LYS A 58 14.01 -12.78 3.25
N PRO A 59 12.69 -12.91 3.49
CA PRO A 59 11.81 -11.76 3.62
C PRO A 59 12.36 -10.75 4.66
N ASN A 60 12.25 -9.46 4.34
CA ASN A 60 12.55 -8.37 5.27
C ASN A 60 11.52 -8.33 6.40
N ASP A 61 11.85 -7.67 7.52
CA ASP A 61 10.92 -7.41 8.65
C ASP A 61 9.75 -6.47 8.28
N ASP A 62 9.62 -6.08 7.01
CA ASP A 62 8.48 -5.32 6.48
C ASP A 62 7.29 -6.25 6.22
N ASP A 63 6.77 -6.85 7.30
CA ASP A 63 5.62 -7.74 7.28
C ASP A 63 4.30 -7.01 7.01
N ARG A 64 4.30 -5.67 6.96
CA ARG A 64 3.08 -4.87 6.88
C ARG A 64 2.76 -4.50 5.45
N VAL A 65 1.92 -5.32 4.83
CA VAL A 65 1.28 -4.97 3.56
C VAL A 65 0.32 -3.80 3.79
N SER A 66 0.84 -2.59 3.53
CA SER A 66 0.12 -1.31 3.68
C SER A 66 -1.16 -1.24 2.84
N ALA A 67 -1.35 -2.15 1.87
CA ALA A 67 -2.54 -2.27 1.06
C ALA A 67 -3.80 -2.73 1.84
N TYR A 68 -3.64 -3.40 2.98
CA TYR A 68 -4.76 -3.86 3.81
C TYR A 68 -5.30 -2.77 4.76
N GLY A 69 -4.66 -1.61 4.81
CA GLY A 69 -5.06 -0.50 5.69
C GLY A 69 -4.51 -0.62 7.11
N PHE A 70 -4.98 0.23 8.00
CA PHE A 70 -4.40 0.41 9.34
C PHE A 70 -5.45 0.57 10.42
N GLY A 71 -5.10 0.17 11.65
CA GLY A 71 -5.92 0.35 12.85
C GLY A 71 -7.14 -0.56 12.91
N ARG A 72 -8.21 -0.11 13.60
CA ARG A 72 -9.43 -0.93 13.83
C ARG A 72 -10.22 -1.25 12.56
N ARG A 73 -9.92 -0.60 11.44
CA ARG A 73 -10.57 -0.78 10.13
C ARG A 73 -9.65 -1.49 9.13
N PHE A 74 -8.78 -2.35 9.65
CA PHE A 74 -7.92 -3.21 8.85
C PHE A 74 -8.75 -4.17 7.98
N CYS A 75 -8.25 -4.52 6.79
CA CYS A 75 -8.93 -5.41 5.87
C CYS A 75 -9.16 -6.78 6.51
N VAL A 76 -10.42 -7.14 6.71
CA VAL A 76 -10.81 -8.45 7.25
C VAL A 76 -10.45 -9.61 6.32
N GLY A 77 -10.20 -9.31 5.04
CA GLY A 77 -9.86 -10.29 4.00
C GLY A 77 -8.38 -10.60 3.85
N GLU A 78 -7.50 -10.04 4.69
CA GLU A 78 -6.04 -10.25 4.60
C GLU A 78 -5.67 -11.73 4.41
N TYR A 79 -6.17 -12.61 5.28
CA TYR A 79 -5.85 -14.04 5.21
C TYR A 79 -6.29 -14.68 3.90
N VAL A 80 -7.49 -14.33 3.43
CA VAL A 80 -8.03 -14.85 2.17
C VAL A 80 -7.18 -14.36 1.00
N THR A 81 -6.86 -13.07 0.96
CA THR A 81 -6.03 -12.50 -0.10
C THR A 81 -4.62 -13.09 -0.10
N SER A 82 -3.98 -13.21 1.06
CA SER A 82 -2.66 -13.81 1.20
C SER A 82 -2.63 -15.28 0.76
N SER A 83 -3.67 -16.07 1.06
CA SER A 83 -3.79 -17.43 0.54
C SER A 83 -4.02 -17.48 -0.98
N THR A 84 -4.84 -16.57 -1.52
CA THR A 84 -5.07 -16.53 -2.98
C THR A 84 -3.82 -16.13 -3.77
N MET A 85 -2.90 -15.36 -3.17
CA MET A 85 -1.62 -15.01 -3.79
C MET A 85 -0.77 -16.25 -4.13
N TRP A 86 -0.82 -17.29 -3.29
CA TRP A 86 -0.12 -18.55 -3.55
C TRP A 86 -0.66 -19.29 -4.77
N VAL A 87 -1.97 -19.17 -5.05
CA VAL A 87 -2.58 -19.75 -6.26
C VAL A 87 -2.01 -19.08 -7.51
N ILE A 88 -1.77 -17.77 -7.46
CA ILE A 88 -1.11 -17.02 -8.55
C ILE A 88 0.33 -17.51 -8.72
N ALA A 89 1.07 -17.70 -7.63
CA ALA A 89 2.43 -18.24 -7.67
C ALA A 89 2.46 -19.65 -8.31
N SER A 90 1.50 -20.52 -7.96
CA SER A 90 1.37 -21.84 -8.60
C SER A 90 1.06 -21.72 -10.10
N THR A 91 0.28 -20.73 -10.52
CA THR A 91 -0.01 -20.48 -11.94
C THR A 91 1.25 -20.06 -12.70
N LEU A 92 2.08 -19.19 -12.11
CA LEU A 92 3.37 -18.77 -12.69
C LEU A 92 4.40 -19.91 -12.74
N ALA A 93 4.31 -20.88 -11.82
CA ALA A 93 5.15 -22.08 -11.85
C ALA A 93 4.76 -23.04 -12.99
N CYS A 94 3.48 -23.12 -13.33
CA CYS A 94 2.97 -24.03 -14.37
C CYS A 94 2.94 -23.41 -15.77
N PHE A 95 2.84 -22.09 -15.89
CA PHE A 95 2.61 -21.40 -17.16
C PHE A 95 3.57 -20.23 -17.35
N ASN A 96 4.02 -20.03 -18.60
CA ASN A 96 4.76 -18.84 -18.98
C ASN A 96 3.81 -17.77 -19.54
N ILE A 97 3.61 -16.68 -18.80
CA ILE A 97 2.73 -15.59 -19.17
C ILE A 97 3.50 -14.60 -20.05
N GLY A 98 3.07 -14.47 -21.31
CA GLY A 98 3.64 -13.52 -22.26
C GLY A 98 2.59 -12.57 -22.83
N LYS A 99 3.03 -11.43 -23.38
CA LYS A 99 2.15 -10.54 -24.15
C LYS A 99 1.68 -11.27 -25.41
N VAL A 100 0.39 -11.11 -25.74
CA VAL A 100 -0.15 -11.54 -27.03
C VAL A 100 0.65 -10.86 -28.14
N LYS A 101 1.15 -11.67 -29.07
CA LYS A 101 1.79 -11.18 -30.29
C LYS A 101 0.71 -11.03 -31.35
N ASP A 102 0.72 -9.90 -32.05
CA ASP A 102 -0.12 -9.74 -33.24
C ASP A 102 0.42 -10.65 -34.37
N ASP A 103 -0.31 -10.77 -35.49
CA ASP A 103 0.03 -11.63 -36.65
C ASP A 103 1.44 -11.38 -37.23
N TYR A 104 2.03 -10.22 -36.93
CA TYR A 104 3.38 -9.81 -37.33
C TYR A 104 4.46 -10.05 -36.25
N GLY A 105 4.15 -10.81 -35.20
CA GLY A 105 5.10 -11.15 -34.13
C GLY A 105 5.45 -10.00 -33.16
N ARG A 106 4.84 -8.82 -33.32
CA ARG A 106 5.03 -7.66 -32.43
C ARG A 106 4.15 -7.81 -31.19
N SER A 107 4.71 -7.52 -30.01
CA SER A 107 3.93 -7.42 -28.79
C SER A 107 3.17 -6.09 -28.79
N ARG A 108 1.88 -6.10 -28.42
CA ARG A 108 1.16 -4.83 -28.20
C ARG A 108 1.77 -4.11 -27.01
N VAL A 109 2.45 -3.00 -27.27
CA VAL A 109 2.91 -2.06 -26.25
C VAL A 109 1.82 -0.99 -26.14
N ARG A 110 1.21 -0.87 -24.97
CA ARG A 110 0.28 0.20 -24.62
C ARG A 110 0.98 1.12 -23.63
#